data_AF-A0A0F9K7S3-F1
#
_entry.id   AF-A0A0F9K7S3-F1
#
_cell.length_a   1.000
_cell.length_b   1.000
_cell.length_c   1.000
_cell.angle_alpha   90.00
_cell.angle_beta   90.00
_cell.angle_gamma   90.00
#
_symmetry.space_group_name_H-M   'P 1'
#
loop_
_entity.id
_entity.type
_entity.pdbx_description
1 polymer ?
#
loop_
_entity_poly.entity_id
_entity_poly.type
_entity_poly.pdbx_seq_one_letter_code
_entity_poly.pdbx_strand_id
1 'polypeptide(L)' 'DTFLGGDLGCLLNIAGRLKRRGSKVRVRHVAEVLAGMTETPPGD' A
#
# COMPACT_ATOMS: atom_id res chain seq x y z
N ASP A 1 -1.23 -11.43 0.66
CA ASP A 1 -1.01 -10.82 -0.67
C ASP A 1 -0.69 -9.34 -0.59
N THR A 2 -0.02 -8.82 -1.62
CA THR A 2 0.39 -7.41 -1.72
C THR A 2 -0.02 -6.86 -3.08
N PHE A 3 -0.64 -5.68 -3.08
CA PHE A 3 -0.88 -4.87 -4.27
C PHE A 3 0.19 -3.78 -4.36
N LEU A 4 0.89 -3.73 -5.50
CA LEU A 4 1.94 -2.77 -5.77
C LEU A 4 1.49 -1.78 -6.84
N GLY A 5 1.77 -0.50 -6.65
CA GLY A 5 1.55 0.53 -7.68
C GLY A 5 2.53 1.68 -7.58
N GLY A 6 2.53 2.54 -8.59
CA GLY A 6 3.43 3.69 -8.70
C GLY A 6 2.76 5.05 -8.56
N ASP A 7 1.45 5.09 -8.32
CA ASP A 7 0.73 6.35 -8.09
C ASP A 7 0.06 6.34 -6.72
N LEU A 8 0.48 7.28 -5.86
CA LEU A 8 0.00 7.34 -4.48
C LEU A 8 -1.51 7.65 -4.42
N GLY A 9 -2.02 8.51 -5.31
CA GLY A 9 -3.44 8.86 -5.34
C GLY A 9 -4.34 7.64 -5.58
N CYS A 10 -4.00 6.82 -6.58
CA CYS A 10 -4.66 5.56 -6.87
C CYS A 10 -4.57 4.59 -5.69
N LEU A 11 -3.39 4.44 -5.09
CA LEU A 11 -3.16 3.53 -3.97
C LEU A 11 -3.99 3.89 -2.74
N LEU A 12 -4.13 5.18 -2.41
CA LEU A 12 -4.94 5.64 -1.27
C LEU A 12 -6.42 5.28 -1.45
N ASN A 13 -6.98 5.47 -2.64
CA ASN A 13 -8.35 5.09 -2.94
C ASN A 13 -8.58 3.57 -2.85
N ILE A 14 -7.65 2.78 -3.42
CA ILE A 14 -7.69 1.31 -3.39
C ILE A 14 -7.56 0.80 -1.95
N ALA A 15 -6.59 1.32 -1.19
CA ALA A 15 -6.37 0.96 0.21
C ALA A 15 -7.61 1.25 1.06
N GLY A 16 -8.23 2.42 0.91
CA GLY A 16 -9.46 2.78 1.60
C GLY A 16 -10.62 1.82 1.27
N ARG A 17 -10.77 1.43 -0.01
CA ARG A 17 -11.79 0.47 -0.43
C ARG A 17 -11.53 -0.93 0.15
N LEU A 18 -10.29 -1.41 0.11
CA LEU A 18 -9.90 -2.71 0.65
C LEU A 18 -10.11 -2.78 2.16
N LYS A 19 -9.77 -1.71 2.88
CA LYS A 19 -10.02 -1.56 4.32
C LYS A 19 -11.51 -1.66 4.65
N ARG A 20 -12.38 -0.95 3.93
CA ARG A 20 -13.85 -1.03 4.11
C ARG A 20 -14.42 -2.42 3.85
N ARG A 21 -13.77 -3.22 3.01
CA ARG A 21 -14.14 -4.61 2.71
C ARG A 21 -13.51 -5.64 3.65
N GLY A 22 -12.75 -5.22 4.67
CA GLY A 22 -12.05 -6.13 5.58
C GLY A 22 -10.94 -6.96 4.91
N SER A 23 -10.41 -6.49 3.78
CA SER A 23 -9.36 -7.21 3.07
C SER A 23 -8.03 -7.15 3.82
N LYS A 24 -7.29 -8.28 3.82
CA LYS A 24 -5.94 -8.39 4.39
C LYS A 24 -4.82 -8.04 3.38
N VAL A 25 -5.17 -7.60 2.18
CA VAL A 25 -4.20 -7.23 1.15
C VAL A 25 -3.45 -5.97 1.57
N ARG A 26 -2.12 -6.03 1.56
CA ARG A 26 -1.26 -4.85 1.82
C ARG A 26 -1.13 -4.04 0.54
N VAL A 27 -1.30 -2.72 0.63
CA VAL A 27 -1.08 -1.81 -0.49
C VAL A 27 0.25 -1.08 -0.26
N ARG A 28 1.15 -1.12 -1.24
CA ARG A 28 2.49 -0.52 -1.15
C ARG A 28 2.80 0.29 -2.41
N HIS A 29 3.56 1.36 -2.25
CA HIS A 29 4.13 2.09 -3.38
C HIS A 29 5.43 1.41 -3.85
N VAL A 30 5.68 1.39 -5.16
CA VAL A 30 6.88 0.76 -5.73
C VAL A 30 8.18 1.32 -5.13
N ALA A 31 8.23 2.62 -4.87
CA ALA A 31 9.39 3.26 -4.25
C ALA A 31 9.69 2.73 -2.83
N GLU A 32 8.66 2.41 -2.03
CA GLU A 32 8.86 1.86 -0.67
C GLU A 32 9.52 0.48 -0.75
N VAL A 33 9.10 -0.35 -1.72
CA VAL A 33 9.67 -1.69 -1.92
C VAL A 33 11.11 -1.59 -2.41
N LEU A 34 11.38 -0.72 -3.38
CA LEU A 34 12.74 -0.51 -3.88
C LEU A 34 13.68 0.07 -2.83
N ALA A 35 13.15 0.87 -1.90
CA ALA A 35 13.90 1.43 -0.78
C ALA A 35 14.04 0.47 0.43
N GLY A 36 13.45 -0.75 0.37
CA GLY A 36 13.47 -1.70 1.49
C GLY A 36 12.58 -1.31 2.67
N MET A 37 11.67 -0.36 2.52
CA MET A 37 10.79 0.19 3.58
C MET A 37 9.49 -0.61 3.73
N THR A 38 9.56 -1.94 3.75
CA THR A 38 8.35 -2.79 3.77
C THR A 38 7.93 -3.26 5.16
N GLU A 39 8.75 -3.01 6.18
CA GLU A 39 8.55 -3.49 7.56
C GLU A 39 7.66 -2.55 8.38
N THR A 40 7.78 -1.24 8.16
CA THR A 40 6.97 -0.21 8.83
C THR A 40 5.85 0.33 7.93
N PRO A 41 4.75 0.84 8.51
CA PRO A 41 3.79 1.65 7.79
C PRO A 41 4.43 2.96 7.30
N PRO A 42 4.00 3.51 6.16
CA PRO A 42 4.45 4.84 5.75
C PRO A 42 3.99 5.91 6.75
N GLY A 43 4.94 6.68 7.29
CA GLY A 43 4.70 7.82 8.18
C GLY A 43 5.13 7.67 9.64
N ASP A 44 5.73 6.54 10.02
CA ASP A 44 6.40 6.34 11.32
C ASP A 44 7.90 6.70 11.27
#